data_AF-A0A930TVZ4-F1
#
_entry.id   AF-A0A930TVZ4-F1
#
_cell.length_a   1.000
_cell.length_b   1.000
_cell.length_c   1.000
_cell.angle_alpha   90.00
_cell.angle_beta   90.00
_cell.angle_gamma   90.00
#
_symmetry.space_group_name_H-M   'P 1'
#
loop_
_entity.id
_entity.type
_entity.pdbx_description
1 polymer ?
#
loop_
_entity_poly.entity_id
_entity_poly.type
_entity_poly.pdbx_seq_one_letter_code
_entity_poly.pdbx_strand_id
1 'polypeptide(L)'
;MEYLDTREWLLTNGLGSFASGTVSDAHTRTYHGWLFAALEPPSRRHLLLAHIDATLEIGGTPARQSMELSTNFWGSRAIAPQGYRLLRSFQTEPVPTWVWGESEWRITRQIVMPYGLIAPDLEHTTQRLCNRVLVRYRYEGHEPVILKLRPLVCDRDFHHQQQASADLRFSQIVESKRLLIQARRPNGLGTSWQLEWSHGNYYPDGIWYWDYRYPEETKRGLGDREDLFNPGCLVVSLQPGDSVILEARVRTPDSIGPSPQPLDSHTFDQTILTTQHRLENQFADLISSPQDPLANLKKCLLHASDQFVVYRSSIQGPTFIAGYPWFNDWGRDTLIALPGLALATRRYTLARGLLQTFGQFCQNG
;
A
#
# COMPACT_ATOMS: atom_id res chain seq x y z
N MET A 1 1.86 17.66 -14.75
CA MET A 1 2.06 17.05 -16.08
C MET A 1 0.78 17.26 -16.89
N GLU A 2 0.81 17.53 -18.20
CA GLU A 2 -0.42 17.63 -19.00
C GLU A 2 -1.05 16.26 -19.34
N TYR A 3 -0.29 15.17 -19.17
CA TYR A 3 -0.70 13.81 -19.48
C TYR A 3 -0.99 12.98 -18.22
N LEU A 4 -2.04 12.15 -18.28
CA LEU A 4 -2.35 11.12 -17.29
C LEU A 4 -1.36 9.95 -17.42
N ASP A 5 -0.28 10.00 -16.66
CA ASP A 5 0.69 8.92 -16.62
C ASP A 5 0.15 7.70 -15.86
N THR A 6 -0.26 6.68 -16.62
CA THR A 6 -0.83 5.45 -16.09
C THR A 6 0.21 4.34 -15.85
N ARG A 7 1.51 4.64 -15.87
CA ARG A 7 2.53 3.66 -15.44
C ARG A 7 2.24 3.26 -13.99
N GLU A 8 2.48 1.99 -13.68
CA GLU A 8 2.08 1.39 -12.40
C GLU A 8 3.29 1.25 -11.46
N TRP A 9 3.03 1.26 -10.16
CA TRP A 9 4.01 0.98 -9.11
C TRP A 9 3.49 -0.12 -8.18
N LEU A 10 4.39 -0.83 -7.53
CA LEU A 10 4.08 -1.94 -6.62
C LEU A 10 4.96 -1.87 -5.36
N LEU A 11 4.33 -2.07 -4.21
CA LEU A 11 4.97 -2.36 -2.93
C LEU A 11 4.45 -3.70 -2.40
N THR A 12 5.32 -4.48 -1.77
CA THR A 12 5.02 -5.81 -1.23
C THR A 12 5.59 -5.95 0.17
N ASN A 13 4.94 -6.72 1.05
CA ASN A 13 5.44 -6.94 2.42
C ASN A 13 6.00 -8.35 2.68
N GLY A 14 6.17 -9.19 1.66
CA GLY A 14 6.61 -10.57 1.85
C GLY A 14 5.57 -11.51 2.48
N LEU A 15 4.31 -11.08 2.66
CA LEU A 15 3.20 -11.94 3.07
C LEU A 15 2.22 -12.23 1.93
N GLY A 16 2.51 -11.79 0.70
CA GLY A 16 1.53 -11.74 -0.38
C GLY A 16 0.68 -10.47 -0.38
N SER A 17 0.70 -9.68 0.69
CA SER A 17 0.07 -8.37 0.74
C SER A 17 0.82 -7.36 -0.12
N PHE A 18 0.10 -6.38 -0.64
CA PHE A 18 0.66 -5.38 -1.52
C PHE A 18 -0.08 -4.05 -1.49
N ALA A 19 0.59 -3.01 -1.98
CA ALA A 19 0.00 -1.74 -2.38
C ALA A 19 0.39 -1.46 -3.84
N SER A 20 -0.53 -0.94 -4.62
CA SER A 20 -0.25 -0.56 -6.02
C SER A 20 -1.16 0.55 -6.50
N GLY A 21 -0.74 1.21 -7.57
CA GLY A 21 -1.48 2.30 -8.19
C GLY A 21 -0.75 2.83 -9.42
N THR A 22 -1.11 4.03 -9.86
CA THR A 22 -0.46 4.68 -11.01
C THR A 22 0.38 5.89 -10.59
N VAL A 23 1.26 6.33 -11.49
CA VAL A 23 2.02 7.58 -11.35
C VAL A 23 1.09 8.77 -11.15
N SER A 24 0.01 8.89 -11.93
CA SER A 24 -0.95 9.99 -11.84
C SER A 24 -1.91 9.88 -10.64
N ASP A 25 -1.71 8.92 -9.75
CA ASP A 25 -2.57 8.64 -8.60
C ASP A 25 -4.03 8.29 -8.97
N ALA A 26 -4.23 7.79 -10.19
CA ALA A 26 -5.53 7.40 -10.70
C ALA A 26 -5.68 5.88 -10.75
N HIS A 27 -6.68 5.34 -10.04
CA HIS A 27 -6.94 3.91 -10.07
C HIS A 27 -7.52 3.50 -11.42
N THR A 28 -6.88 2.54 -12.09
CA THR A 28 -7.30 2.06 -13.41
C THR A 28 -7.72 0.59 -13.42
N ARG A 29 -7.43 -0.14 -12.34
CA ARG A 29 -7.68 -1.57 -12.14
C ARG A 29 -8.36 -1.81 -10.79
N THR A 30 -9.08 -2.92 -10.68
CA THR A 30 -9.59 -3.43 -9.39
C THR A 30 -8.46 -3.78 -8.40
N TYR A 31 -7.23 -3.90 -8.89
CA TYR A 31 -6.06 -4.23 -8.10
C TYR A 31 -5.27 -3.01 -7.62
N HIS A 32 -5.69 -1.79 -7.93
CA HIS A 32 -5.08 -0.57 -7.38
C HIS A 32 -5.69 -0.25 -6.01
N GLY A 33 -4.82 -0.01 -5.03
CA GLY A 33 -5.18 0.07 -3.63
C GLY A 33 -3.96 0.14 -2.72
N TRP A 34 -4.07 0.78 -1.56
CA TRP A 34 -2.95 1.04 -0.66
C TRP A 34 -2.75 -0.05 0.40
N LEU A 35 -3.77 -0.87 0.69
CA LEU A 35 -3.64 -2.04 1.56
C LEU A 35 -4.48 -3.22 1.07
N PHE A 36 -3.89 -4.07 0.24
CA PHE A 36 -4.36 -5.44 0.01
C PHE A 36 -3.72 -6.36 1.03
N ALA A 37 -4.45 -6.77 2.06
CA ALA A 37 -3.95 -7.62 3.12
C ALA A 37 -4.21 -9.11 2.81
N ALA A 38 -3.15 -9.91 2.71
CA ALA A 38 -3.21 -11.36 2.72
C ALA A 38 -3.51 -11.85 4.15
N LEU A 39 -4.75 -12.28 4.36
CA LEU A 39 -5.24 -12.74 5.66
C LEU A 39 -4.81 -14.18 5.96
N GLU A 40 -4.50 -14.95 4.92
CA GLU A 40 -3.89 -16.28 4.99
C GLU A 40 -2.70 -16.35 4.01
N PRO A 41 -1.54 -15.74 4.36
CA PRO A 41 -0.41 -15.57 3.45
C PRO A 41 -0.04 -16.80 2.61
N PRO A 42 0.18 -16.63 1.29
CA PRO A 42 0.00 -15.41 0.49
C PRO A 42 -1.43 -15.19 -0.05
N SER A 43 -2.38 -16.00 0.37
CA SER A 43 -3.76 -16.07 -0.13
C SER A 43 -4.75 -15.24 0.70
N ARG A 44 -6.04 -15.31 0.33
CA ARG A 44 -7.16 -14.55 0.93
C ARG A 44 -6.83 -13.07 1.08
N ARG A 45 -6.53 -12.43 -0.06
CA ARG A 45 -6.16 -11.02 -0.11
C ARG A 45 -7.41 -10.15 -0.14
N HIS A 46 -7.54 -9.25 0.82
CA HIS A 46 -8.65 -8.30 0.91
C HIS A 46 -8.16 -6.86 0.73
N LEU A 47 -8.86 -6.06 -0.07
CA LEU A 47 -8.64 -4.61 -0.08
C LEU A 47 -9.33 -3.99 1.14
N LEU A 48 -8.56 -3.28 1.96
CA LEU A 48 -9.05 -2.61 3.17
C LEU A 48 -9.00 -1.08 3.05
N LEU A 49 -7.89 -0.55 2.54
CA LEU A 49 -7.69 0.86 2.23
C LEU A 49 -7.43 0.99 0.73
N ALA A 50 -8.38 1.59 0.00
CA ALA A 50 -8.24 1.87 -1.42
C ALA A 50 -7.23 3.00 -1.64
N HIS A 51 -7.54 4.21 -1.17
CA HIS A 51 -6.62 5.35 -1.18
C HIS A 51 -7.06 6.37 -0.13
N ILE A 52 -6.36 7.49 -0.03
CA ILE A 52 -6.78 8.65 0.76
C ILE A 52 -6.92 9.83 -0.19
N ASP A 53 -8.12 10.38 -0.27
CA ASP A 53 -8.35 11.62 -0.98
C ASP A 53 -7.82 12.80 -0.18
N ALA A 54 -6.89 13.55 -0.79
CA ALA A 54 -6.18 14.64 -0.14
C ALA A 54 -6.55 15.99 -0.77
N THR A 55 -6.88 16.96 0.07
CA THR A 55 -7.17 18.34 -0.32
C THR A 55 -6.32 19.29 0.52
N LEU A 56 -5.59 20.18 -0.14
CA LEU A 56 -4.79 21.21 0.50
C LEU A 56 -5.52 22.55 0.42
N GLU A 57 -5.79 23.17 1.57
CA GLU A 57 -6.34 24.52 1.66
C GLU A 57 -5.24 25.51 2.02
N ILE A 58 -5.02 26.50 1.14
CA ILE A 58 -4.01 27.56 1.29
C ILE A 58 -4.74 28.91 1.45
N GLY A 59 -4.21 29.76 2.32
CA GLY A 59 -4.72 31.11 2.58
C GLY A 59 -5.60 31.24 3.83
N GLY A 60 -5.80 32.49 4.26
CA GLY A 60 -6.67 32.85 5.37
C GLY A 60 -8.12 33.12 4.96
N THR A 61 -9.01 33.23 5.94
CA THR A 61 -10.35 33.82 5.72
C THR A 61 -10.23 35.27 5.25
N PRO A 62 -11.02 35.72 4.25
CA PRO A 62 -12.25 35.09 3.76
C PRO A 62 -12.09 34.14 2.56
N ALA A 63 -10.92 34.04 1.93
CA ALA A 63 -10.73 33.23 0.72
C ALA A 63 -9.64 32.17 0.91
N ARG A 64 -10.06 30.93 1.18
CA ARG A 64 -9.21 29.74 1.09
C ARG A 64 -9.28 29.16 -0.30
N GLN A 65 -8.12 29.00 -0.94
CA GLN A 65 -8.02 28.23 -2.18
C GLN A 65 -7.88 26.76 -1.82
N SER A 66 -8.72 25.91 -2.43
CA SER A 66 -8.75 24.47 -2.18
C SER A 66 -8.18 23.71 -3.38
N MET A 67 -7.10 22.97 -3.17
CA MET A 67 -6.40 22.19 -4.18
C MET A 67 -6.61 20.70 -3.92
N GLU A 68 -7.38 20.03 -4.79
CA GLU A 68 -7.61 18.60 -4.72
C GLU A 68 -6.45 17.85 -5.41
N LEU A 69 -5.77 16.98 -4.65
CA LEU A 69 -4.54 16.32 -5.09
C LEU A 69 -4.78 14.95 -5.74
N SER A 70 -5.93 14.34 -5.45
CA SER A 70 -6.33 13.04 -6.00
C SER A 70 -6.70 13.10 -7.47
N THR A 71 -6.81 11.94 -8.11
CA THR A 71 -7.36 11.82 -9.46
C THR A 71 -8.16 10.54 -9.59
N ASN A 72 -9.44 10.62 -9.98
CA ASN A 72 -10.28 9.44 -10.13
C ASN A 72 -10.96 9.39 -11.50
N PHE A 73 -11.19 8.18 -12.01
CA PHE A 73 -12.05 7.94 -13.17
C PHE A 73 -13.45 7.59 -12.68
N TRP A 74 -14.47 8.21 -13.25
CA TRP A 74 -15.86 7.99 -12.86
C TRP A 74 -16.68 7.27 -13.93
N GLY A 75 -17.75 6.62 -13.48
CA GLY A 75 -19.08 6.52 -14.09
C GLY A 75 -19.25 7.12 -15.46
N SER A 76 -19.45 8.43 -15.37
CA SER A 76 -19.70 9.40 -16.42
C SER A 76 -18.56 9.58 -17.42
N ARG A 77 -17.45 8.86 -17.26
CA ARG A 77 -16.17 9.05 -17.96
C ARG A 77 -15.44 10.34 -17.60
N ALA A 78 -15.94 11.10 -16.62
CA ALA A 78 -15.23 12.23 -16.07
C ALA A 78 -13.95 11.78 -15.36
N ILE A 79 -12.95 12.66 -15.40
CA ILE A 79 -11.74 12.57 -14.58
C ILE A 79 -11.82 13.71 -13.57
N ALA A 80 -12.07 13.37 -12.32
CA ALA A 80 -12.26 14.32 -11.24
C ALA A 80 -11.91 13.66 -9.89
N PRO A 81 -11.32 14.39 -8.93
CA PRO A 81 -10.59 15.62 -9.15
C PRO A 81 -9.43 15.44 -10.14
N GLN A 82 -8.76 16.53 -10.51
CA GLN A 82 -7.72 16.54 -11.55
C GLN A 82 -6.33 16.82 -10.98
N GLY A 83 -6.03 16.28 -9.81
CA GLY A 83 -4.77 16.51 -9.10
C GLY A 83 -3.53 16.12 -9.89
N TYR A 84 -3.64 15.21 -10.88
CA TYR A 84 -2.55 14.90 -11.83
C TYR A 84 -1.99 16.13 -12.55
N ARG A 85 -2.80 17.20 -12.70
CA ARG A 85 -2.35 18.47 -13.30
C ARG A 85 -1.36 19.20 -12.40
N LEU A 86 -1.54 19.10 -11.08
CA LEU A 86 -0.66 19.66 -10.05
C LEU A 86 0.57 18.77 -9.78
N LEU A 87 0.57 17.52 -10.26
CA LEU A 87 1.69 16.59 -10.09
C LEU A 87 2.92 17.06 -10.88
N ARG A 88 4.02 17.28 -10.15
CA ARG A 88 5.31 17.74 -10.68
C ARG A 88 6.27 16.59 -10.91
N SER A 89 6.33 15.63 -9.99
CA SER A 89 7.20 14.46 -10.13
C SER A 89 6.66 13.25 -9.39
N PHE A 90 7.15 12.09 -9.82
CA PHE A 90 6.95 10.81 -9.17
C PHE A 90 8.25 9.99 -9.27
N GLN A 91 8.58 9.27 -8.20
CA GLN A 91 9.68 8.31 -8.17
C GLN A 91 9.30 7.11 -7.31
N THR A 92 9.87 5.94 -7.61
CA THR A 92 9.62 4.69 -6.86
C THR A 92 10.67 4.40 -5.79
N GLU A 93 11.84 5.04 -5.86
CA GLU A 93 12.98 4.80 -4.98
C GLU A 93 13.20 6.02 -4.06
N PRO A 94 13.46 5.83 -2.76
CA PRO A 94 13.48 4.55 -2.04
C PRO A 94 12.09 3.96 -1.80
N VAL A 95 11.05 4.79 -1.95
CA VAL A 95 9.64 4.41 -1.89
C VAL A 95 8.83 5.29 -2.85
N PRO A 96 7.65 4.84 -3.32
CA PRO A 96 6.72 5.66 -4.09
C PRO A 96 6.52 7.02 -3.45
N THR A 97 6.96 8.05 -4.17
CA THR A 97 6.99 9.44 -3.72
C THR A 97 6.37 10.31 -4.81
N TRP A 98 5.30 11.02 -4.47
CA TRP A 98 4.64 11.99 -5.32
C TRP A 98 4.92 13.38 -4.81
N VAL A 99 5.10 14.33 -5.74
CA VAL A 99 5.26 15.74 -5.42
C VAL A 99 4.24 16.53 -6.24
N TRP A 100 3.24 17.09 -5.56
CA TRP A 100 2.35 18.10 -6.13
C TRP A 100 2.81 19.48 -5.71
N GLY A 101 2.54 20.49 -6.53
CA GLY A 101 2.86 21.85 -6.16
C GLY A 101 2.70 22.85 -7.28
N GLU A 102 2.91 24.11 -6.92
CA GLU A 102 3.04 25.25 -7.81
C GLU A 102 4.32 26.02 -7.45
N SER A 103 4.43 27.31 -7.79
CA SER A 103 5.66 28.07 -7.51
C SER A 103 5.90 28.25 -6.01
N GLU A 104 4.84 28.50 -5.24
CA GLU A 104 4.94 28.92 -3.82
C GLU A 104 4.74 27.78 -2.80
N TRP A 105 4.31 26.61 -3.26
CA TRP A 105 3.95 25.52 -2.38
C TRP A 105 4.22 24.16 -3.01
N ARG A 106 4.52 23.19 -2.14
CA ARG A 106 4.74 21.80 -2.48
C ARG A 106 4.19 20.91 -1.38
N ILE A 107 3.54 19.83 -1.77
CA ILE A 107 3.21 18.73 -0.88
C ILE A 107 3.76 17.43 -1.45
N THR A 108 4.48 16.71 -0.60
CA THR A 108 5.08 15.43 -0.92
C THR A 108 4.31 14.33 -0.21
N ARG A 109 3.88 13.29 -0.93
CA ARG A 109 3.35 12.05 -0.34
C ARG A 109 4.33 10.91 -0.54
N GLN A 110 4.60 10.16 0.51
CA GLN A 110 5.39 8.93 0.45
C GLN A 110 4.59 7.77 1.03
N ILE A 111 4.66 6.60 0.39
CA ILE A 111 4.00 5.38 0.86
C ILE A 111 5.05 4.30 1.07
N VAL A 112 5.08 3.68 2.25
CA VAL A 112 5.95 2.54 2.55
C VAL A 112 5.14 1.38 3.10
N MET A 113 5.46 0.17 2.64
CA MET A 113 4.87 -1.07 3.13
C MET A 113 5.97 -1.92 3.80
N PRO A 114 6.06 -1.89 5.14
CA PRO A 114 7.08 -2.63 5.87
C PRO A 114 6.96 -4.14 5.68
N TYR A 115 8.08 -4.86 5.80
CA TYR A 115 8.08 -6.33 5.77
C TYR A 115 7.16 -6.89 6.87
N GLY A 116 6.25 -7.79 6.50
CA GLY A 116 5.15 -8.21 7.35
C GLY A 116 5.45 -9.42 8.21
N LEU A 117 6.50 -10.19 7.91
CA LEU A 117 6.94 -11.29 8.75
C LEU A 117 7.88 -10.76 9.83
N ILE A 118 7.36 -10.66 11.05
CA ILE A 118 8.09 -10.17 12.23
C ILE A 118 8.74 -11.36 12.92
N ALA A 119 10.06 -11.29 13.09
CA ALA A 119 10.83 -12.31 13.80
C ALA A 119 10.43 -12.39 15.28
N PRO A 120 10.59 -13.57 15.92
CA PRO A 120 10.40 -13.69 17.37
C PRO A 120 11.28 -12.70 18.13
N ASP A 121 10.77 -12.22 19.26
CA ASP A 121 11.47 -11.32 20.17
C ASP A 121 11.33 -11.85 21.62
N LEU A 122 11.84 -11.09 22.61
CA LEU A 122 11.79 -11.49 24.01
C LEU A 122 10.37 -11.62 24.56
N GLU A 123 9.40 -10.91 23.97
CA GLU A 123 7.99 -10.90 24.39
C GLU A 123 7.16 -11.93 23.61
N HIS A 124 7.57 -12.26 22.39
CA HIS A 124 6.87 -13.14 21.47
C HIS A 124 7.78 -14.26 20.94
N THR A 125 7.58 -15.47 21.44
CA THR A 125 8.39 -16.66 21.09
C THR A 125 8.10 -17.23 19.69
N THR A 126 7.08 -16.72 19.00
CA THR A 126 6.68 -17.17 17.66
C THR A 126 6.72 -16.03 16.65
N GLN A 127 6.88 -16.38 15.37
CA GLN A 127 6.81 -15.41 14.27
C GLN A 127 5.41 -14.80 14.21
N ARG A 128 5.35 -13.48 13.96
CA ARG A 128 4.10 -12.74 13.85
C ARG A 128 3.91 -12.16 12.46
N LEU A 129 2.65 -12.03 12.06
CA LEU A 129 2.25 -11.47 10.77
C LEU A 129 1.70 -10.07 10.98
N CYS A 130 2.18 -9.10 10.20
CA CYS A 130 1.77 -7.71 10.25
C CYS A 130 1.49 -7.17 8.84
N ASN A 131 0.22 -6.94 8.53
CA ASN A 131 -0.19 -6.28 7.30
C ASN A 131 -0.42 -4.80 7.61
N ARG A 132 0.51 -3.96 7.16
CA ARG A 132 0.43 -2.51 7.37
C ARG A 132 1.01 -1.70 6.22
N VAL A 133 0.52 -0.48 6.06
CA VAL A 133 1.05 0.55 5.16
C VAL A 133 1.16 1.87 5.91
N LEU A 134 2.26 2.59 5.71
CA LEU A 134 2.46 3.93 6.26
C LEU A 134 2.45 4.95 5.12
N VAL A 135 1.83 6.10 5.37
CA VAL A 135 1.75 7.21 4.43
C VAL A 135 2.23 8.48 5.12
N ARG A 136 3.19 9.18 4.53
CA ARG A 136 3.65 10.49 5.00
C ARG A 136 3.26 11.57 4.01
N TYR A 137 2.63 12.62 4.49
CA TYR A 137 2.49 13.89 3.78
C TYR A 137 3.44 14.91 4.40
N ARG A 138 4.25 15.60 3.60
CA ARG A 138 5.13 16.69 4.04
C ARG A 138 4.82 17.94 3.23
N TYR A 139 4.61 19.06 3.92
CA TYR A 139 4.33 20.34 3.30
C TYR A 139 5.57 21.24 3.29
N GLU A 140 5.82 21.90 2.17
CA GLU A 140 6.81 22.96 2.00
C GLU A 140 6.13 24.15 1.33
N GLY A 141 6.38 25.35 1.83
CA GLY A 141 5.77 26.58 1.31
C GLY A 141 6.09 27.77 2.21
N HIS A 142 5.31 28.84 2.08
CA HIS A 142 5.56 30.08 2.83
C HIS A 142 4.54 30.35 3.94
N GLU A 143 3.33 29.81 3.82
CA GLU A 143 2.23 30.04 4.76
C GLU A 143 1.72 28.73 5.37
N PRO A 144 1.10 28.76 6.57
CA PRO A 144 0.41 27.61 7.12
C PRO A 144 -0.76 27.16 6.24
N VAL A 145 -1.00 25.86 6.20
CA VAL A 145 -2.05 25.24 5.36
C VAL A 145 -2.90 24.27 6.17
N ILE A 146 -4.08 23.95 5.64
CA ILE A 146 -4.91 22.87 6.15
C ILE A 146 -4.90 21.71 5.15
N LEU A 147 -4.45 20.55 5.58
CA LEU A 147 -4.54 19.31 4.82
C LEU A 147 -5.74 18.51 5.30
N LYS A 148 -6.68 18.24 4.40
CA LYS A 148 -7.83 17.36 4.62
C LYS A 148 -7.57 16.01 3.96
N LEU A 149 -7.74 14.94 4.73
CA LEU A 149 -7.46 13.57 4.32
C LEU A 149 -8.70 12.71 4.54
N ARG A 150 -9.28 12.20 3.46
CA ARG A 150 -10.45 11.32 3.46
C ARG A 150 -10.04 9.91 3.05
N PRO A 151 -9.92 8.94 3.97
CA PRO A 151 -9.63 7.56 3.61
C PRO A 151 -10.82 6.92 2.88
N LEU A 152 -10.57 6.28 1.74
CA LEU A 152 -11.55 5.50 0.99
C LEU A 152 -11.30 4.02 1.29
N VAL A 153 -12.33 3.35 1.84
CA VAL A 153 -12.21 2.03 2.43
C VAL A 153 -13.08 1.00 1.72
N CYS A 154 -12.60 -0.24 1.81
CA CYS A 154 -13.27 -1.42 1.33
C CYS A 154 -13.22 -2.51 2.40
N ASP A 155 -14.02 -3.54 2.19
CA ASP A 155 -13.71 -4.88 2.68
C ASP A 155 -14.17 -5.84 1.59
N ARG A 156 -13.25 -6.27 0.74
CA ARG A 156 -13.58 -7.14 -0.39
C ARG A 156 -12.40 -7.96 -0.85
N ASP A 157 -12.69 -9.13 -1.41
CA ASP A 157 -11.70 -9.97 -2.08
C ASP A 157 -11.03 -9.21 -3.24
N PHE A 158 -9.74 -9.42 -3.42
CA PHE A 158 -8.95 -8.65 -4.39
C PHE A 158 -9.37 -8.86 -5.86
N HIS A 159 -10.07 -9.94 -6.21
CA HIS A 159 -10.58 -10.18 -7.57
C HIS A 159 -11.95 -9.57 -7.87
N HIS A 160 -12.65 -9.06 -6.86
CA HIS A 160 -14.01 -8.55 -6.99
C HIS A 160 -14.06 -7.04 -6.71
N GLN A 161 -15.18 -6.40 -7.07
CA GLN A 161 -15.46 -5.01 -6.74
C GLN A 161 -16.49 -4.93 -5.61
N GLN A 162 -16.38 -3.88 -4.79
CA GLN A 162 -17.37 -3.54 -3.78
C GLN A 162 -18.49 -2.66 -4.39
N GLN A 163 -19.71 -2.86 -3.92
CA GLN A 163 -20.87 -2.03 -4.27
C GLN A 163 -21.57 -1.60 -2.99
N ALA A 164 -22.06 -0.36 -2.95
CA ALA A 164 -22.83 0.14 -1.83
C ALA A 164 -24.15 -0.63 -1.75
N SER A 165 -24.52 -1.10 -0.56
CA SER A 165 -25.79 -1.79 -0.33
C SER A 165 -26.24 -1.61 1.12
N ALA A 166 -27.52 -1.83 1.39
CA ALA A 166 -28.07 -1.76 2.74
C ALA A 166 -27.46 -2.80 3.70
N ASP A 167 -26.94 -3.89 3.13
CA ASP A 167 -26.35 -5.04 3.81
C ASP A 167 -24.86 -4.84 4.12
N LEU A 168 -24.18 -3.92 3.44
CA LEU A 168 -22.79 -3.58 3.72
C LEU A 168 -22.72 -2.29 4.53
N ARG A 169 -22.33 -2.43 5.80
CA ARG A 169 -22.13 -1.30 6.71
C ARG A 169 -20.71 -1.32 7.26
N PHE A 170 -20.19 -0.16 7.61
CA PHE A 170 -18.90 -0.06 8.33
C PHE A 170 -19.15 0.47 9.72
N SER A 171 -18.72 -0.30 10.73
CA SER A 171 -18.69 0.17 12.11
C SER A 171 -17.35 0.83 12.37
N GLN A 172 -17.39 2.00 13.02
CA GLN A 172 -16.19 2.73 13.42
C GLN A 172 -16.20 3.06 14.92
N ILE A 173 -15.01 3.02 15.52
CA ILE A 173 -14.74 3.52 16.87
C ILE A 173 -13.61 4.54 16.73
N VAL A 174 -13.86 5.77 17.17
CA VAL A 174 -12.90 6.87 17.11
C VAL A 174 -12.29 7.07 18.48
N GLU A 175 -10.98 7.15 18.51
CA GLU A 175 -10.17 7.53 19.67
C GLU A 175 -9.23 8.69 19.28
N SER A 176 -8.48 9.23 20.24
CA SER A 176 -7.76 10.50 20.07
C SER A 176 -6.87 10.61 18.82
N LYS A 177 -6.22 9.51 18.40
CA LYS A 177 -5.34 9.46 17.22
C LYS A 177 -5.50 8.18 16.40
N ARG A 178 -6.67 7.55 16.52
CA ARG A 178 -6.92 6.21 16.01
C ARG A 178 -8.37 6.02 15.63
N LEU A 179 -8.59 5.36 14.50
CA LEU A 179 -9.86 4.91 13.99
C LEU A 179 -9.83 3.39 13.89
N LEU A 180 -10.69 2.70 14.62
CA LEU A 180 -10.94 1.27 14.45
C LEU A 180 -12.11 1.10 13.49
N ILE A 181 -11.98 0.23 12.49
CA ILE A 181 -13.01 0.03 11.48
C ILE A 181 -13.17 -1.45 11.13
N GLN A 182 -14.41 -1.85 10.90
CA GLN A 182 -14.77 -3.21 10.48
C GLN A 182 -16.05 -3.19 9.65
N ALA A 183 -16.04 -3.89 8.51
CA ALA A 183 -17.26 -4.10 7.75
C ALA A 183 -18.21 -5.06 8.49
N ARG A 184 -19.51 -4.88 8.28
CA ARG A 184 -20.58 -5.73 8.78
C ARG A 184 -21.46 -6.12 7.61
N ARG A 185 -21.72 -7.42 7.50
CA ARG A 185 -22.62 -8.03 6.52
C ARG A 185 -23.63 -8.91 7.24
N PRO A 186 -24.77 -9.29 6.62
CA PRO A 186 -25.76 -10.16 7.26
C PRO A 186 -25.18 -11.49 7.73
N ASN A 187 -24.19 -12.01 7.02
CA ASN A 187 -23.55 -13.30 7.27
C ASN A 187 -22.26 -13.22 8.12
N GLY A 188 -21.90 -12.05 8.65
CA GLY A 188 -20.75 -11.94 9.55
C GLY A 188 -20.04 -10.60 9.55
N LEU A 189 -18.91 -10.59 10.28
CA LEU A 189 -18.01 -9.46 10.37
C LEU A 189 -16.92 -9.57 9.32
N GLY A 190 -16.52 -8.41 8.80
CA GLY A 190 -15.37 -8.26 7.94
C GLY A 190 -14.05 -8.27 8.69
N THR A 191 -12.98 -7.92 7.97
CA THR A 191 -11.64 -7.79 8.53
C THR A 191 -11.58 -6.57 9.45
N SER A 192 -11.14 -6.78 10.69
CA SER A 192 -10.90 -5.67 11.61
C SER A 192 -9.53 -5.05 11.32
N TRP A 193 -9.50 -3.73 11.17
CA TRP A 193 -8.26 -2.99 10.97
C TRP A 193 -8.36 -1.60 11.61
N GLN A 194 -7.23 -0.91 11.69
CA GLN A 194 -7.15 0.41 12.28
C GLN A 194 -6.36 1.39 11.40
N LEU A 195 -6.70 2.66 11.49
CA LEU A 195 -5.98 3.79 10.93
C LEU A 195 -5.51 4.69 12.06
N GLU A 196 -4.20 4.88 12.21
CA GLU A 196 -3.57 5.77 13.18
C GLU A 196 -2.96 6.98 12.48
N TRP A 197 -2.85 8.11 13.19
CA TRP A 197 -2.21 9.32 12.67
C TRP A 197 -1.35 10.05 13.70
N SER A 198 -0.30 10.72 13.25
CA SER A 198 0.65 11.42 14.13
C SER A 198 0.02 12.62 14.86
N HIS A 199 -0.78 13.43 14.15
CA HIS A 199 -1.48 14.59 14.68
C HIS A 199 -2.62 15.05 13.74
N GLY A 200 -3.48 15.94 14.22
CA GLY A 200 -4.69 16.38 13.54
C GLY A 200 -5.97 15.90 14.23
N ASN A 201 -7.10 16.45 13.80
CA ASN A 201 -8.42 16.15 14.35
C ASN A 201 -9.24 15.34 13.34
N TYR A 202 -9.81 14.22 13.79
CA TYR A 202 -10.66 13.38 12.96
C TYR A 202 -12.14 13.72 13.20
N TYR A 203 -12.88 13.88 12.11
CA TYR A 203 -14.31 14.15 12.10
C TYR A 203 -15.03 13.00 11.41
N PRO A 204 -15.85 12.21 12.13
CA PRO A 204 -16.65 11.15 11.51
C PRO A 204 -17.73 11.80 10.63
N ASP A 205 -17.78 11.36 9.38
CA ASP A 205 -18.69 11.89 8.34
C ASP A 205 -18.87 10.79 7.29
N GLY A 206 -19.50 9.71 7.73
CA GLY A 206 -19.59 8.46 6.99
C GLY A 206 -20.41 8.60 5.70
N ILE A 207 -19.74 8.63 4.55
CA ILE A 207 -20.38 8.81 3.24
C ILE A 207 -19.87 7.79 2.24
N TRP A 208 -20.73 7.42 1.29
CA TRP A 208 -20.32 6.59 0.16
C TRP A 208 -19.88 7.47 -1.01
N TYR A 209 -18.87 7.02 -1.73
CA TYR A 209 -18.46 7.54 -3.02
C TYR A 209 -18.81 6.47 -4.06
N TRP A 210 -19.69 6.82 -4.98
CA TRP A 210 -20.27 5.88 -5.92
C TRP A 210 -19.62 5.94 -7.30
N ASP A 211 -19.66 4.82 -8.01
CA ASP A 211 -19.41 4.74 -9.45
C ASP A 211 -17.97 5.14 -9.84
N TYR A 212 -16.97 4.68 -9.08
CA TYR A 212 -15.60 4.63 -9.58
C TYR A 212 -15.55 3.78 -10.85
N ARG A 213 -14.66 4.14 -11.77
CA ARG A 213 -14.42 3.40 -13.01
C ARG A 213 -13.00 2.89 -13.09
N TYR A 214 -12.82 1.67 -13.57
CA TYR A 214 -11.51 1.07 -13.83
C TYR A 214 -11.30 0.81 -15.33
N PRO A 215 -10.70 1.76 -16.08
CA PRO A 215 -10.59 1.67 -17.54
C PRO A 215 -9.84 0.44 -18.05
N GLU A 216 -8.90 -0.12 -17.29
CA GLU A 216 -8.19 -1.33 -17.68
C GLU A 216 -9.08 -2.58 -17.53
N GLU A 217 -10.01 -2.59 -16.57
CA GLU A 217 -11.00 -3.67 -16.47
C GLU A 217 -12.03 -3.57 -17.60
N THR A 218 -12.43 -2.35 -18.01
CA THR A 218 -13.26 -2.14 -19.21
C THR A 218 -12.59 -2.79 -20.43
N LYS A 219 -11.29 -2.55 -20.65
CA LYS A 219 -10.53 -3.10 -21.78
C LYS A 219 -10.49 -4.64 -21.77
N ARG A 220 -10.56 -5.24 -20.58
CA ARG A 220 -10.55 -6.70 -20.38
C ARG A 220 -11.94 -7.32 -20.45
N GLY A 221 -13.01 -6.52 -20.57
CA GLY A 221 -14.40 -7.00 -20.53
C GLY A 221 -14.83 -7.49 -19.15
N LEU A 222 -14.21 -6.99 -18.08
CA LEU A 222 -14.52 -7.34 -16.69
C LEU A 222 -15.39 -6.25 -16.03
N GLY A 223 -15.94 -6.54 -14.84
CA GLY A 223 -16.61 -5.54 -14.03
C GLY A 223 -15.68 -4.37 -13.73
N ASP A 224 -16.08 -3.17 -14.11
CA ASP A 224 -15.23 -1.98 -14.08
C ASP A 224 -15.74 -0.89 -13.14
N ARG A 225 -16.76 -1.19 -12.31
CA ARG A 225 -17.40 -0.26 -11.39
C ARG A 225 -17.18 -0.65 -9.93
N GLU A 226 -16.93 0.34 -9.07
CA GLU A 226 -16.77 0.13 -7.63
C GLU A 226 -17.31 1.32 -6.82
N ASP A 227 -17.88 1.04 -5.65
CA ASP A 227 -18.26 2.03 -4.65
C ASP A 227 -17.35 1.92 -3.43
N LEU A 228 -16.86 3.05 -2.94
CA LEU A 228 -15.95 3.14 -1.80
C LEU A 228 -16.64 3.85 -0.64
N PHE A 229 -16.42 3.38 0.59
CA PHE A 229 -16.92 4.07 1.77
C PHE A 229 -15.85 5.03 2.30
N ASN A 230 -16.23 6.22 2.73
CA ASN A 230 -15.38 7.14 3.48
C ASN A 230 -15.91 7.23 4.92
N PRO A 231 -15.15 6.82 5.94
CA PRO A 231 -15.62 6.85 7.32
C PRO A 231 -15.61 8.27 7.94
N GLY A 232 -14.85 9.20 7.37
CA GLY A 232 -14.70 10.57 7.88
C GLY A 232 -13.50 11.31 7.28
N CYS A 233 -13.16 12.44 7.88
CA CYS A 233 -12.07 13.32 7.44
C CYS A 233 -11.09 13.59 8.58
N LEU A 234 -9.80 13.34 8.33
CA LEU A 234 -8.72 13.85 9.17
C LEU A 234 -8.33 15.25 8.68
N VAL A 235 -8.34 16.24 9.57
CA VAL A 235 -7.98 17.63 9.27
C VAL A 235 -6.72 17.99 10.05
N VAL A 236 -5.71 18.47 9.33
CA VAL A 236 -4.37 18.70 9.86
C VAL A 236 -3.93 20.12 9.49
N SER A 237 -3.54 20.91 10.47
CA SER A 237 -2.85 22.18 10.22
C SER A 237 -1.35 21.92 10.10
N LEU A 238 -0.74 22.35 9.00
CA LEU A 238 0.69 22.16 8.73
C LEU A 238 1.38 23.51 8.58
N GLN A 239 2.48 23.72 9.30
CA GLN A 239 3.46 24.76 9.03
C GLN A 239 4.41 24.33 7.91
N PRO A 240 5.08 25.27 7.21
CA PRO A 240 6.17 24.91 6.31
C PRO A 240 7.20 24.00 6.98
N GLY A 241 7.46 22.84 6.39
CA GLY A 241 8.37 21.82 6.92
C GLY A 241 7.70 20.72 7.74
N ASP A 242 6.44 20.90 8.15
CA ASP A 242 5.69 19.90 8.91
C ASP A 242 5.32 18.68 8.06
N SER A 243 5.11 17.56 8.74
CA SER A 243 4.62 16.34 8.13
C SER A 243 3.64 15.59 9.01
N VAL A 244 2.59 15.06 8.41
CA VAL A 244 1.66 14.11 9.05
C VAL A 244 1.90 12.70 8.52
N ILE A 245 1.93 11.74 9.42
CA ILE A 245 2.11 10.33 9.12
C ILE A 245 0.82 9.60 9.51
N LEU A 246 0.39 8.67 8.65
CA LEU A 246 -0.72 7.77 8.89
C LEU A 246 -0.23 6.32 8.78
N GLU A 247 -0.80 5.42 9.58
CA GLU A 247 -0.57 3.98 9.47
C GLU A 247 -1.91 3.25 9.40
N ALA A 248 -2.14 2.48 8.33
CA ALA A 248 -3.23 1.52 8.26
C ALA A 248 -2.71 0.12 8.54
N ARG A 249 -3.32 -0.60 9.49
CA ARG A 249 -2.85 -1.89 10.00
C ARG A 249 -4.00 -2.86 10.25
N VAL A 250 -3.88 -4.10 9.79
CA VAL A 250 -4.81 -5.19 10.14
C VAL A 250 -4.67 -5.54 11.61
N ARG A 251 -5.78 -5.71 12.31
CA ARG A 251 -5.78 -6.13 13.72
C ARG A 251 -5.72 -7.65 13.83
N THR A 252 -4.73 -8.13 14.57
CA THR A 252 -4.61 -9.51 15.03
C THR A 252 -4.80 -9.57 16.55
N PRO A 253 -5.02 -10.74 17.15
CA PRO A 253 -5.07 -10.88 18.61
C PRO A 253 -3.84 -10.30 19.31
N ASP A 254 -2.67 -10.40 18.69
CA ASP A 254 -1.39 -9.88 19.20
C ASP A 254 -1.19 -8.38 18.95
N SER A 255 -2.12 -7.72 18.25
CA SER A 255 -2.04 -6.30 17.90
C SER A 255 -3.27 -5.51 18.36
N ILE A 256 -3.89 -5.94 19.47
CA ILE A 256 -4.98 -5.23 20.13
C ILE A 256 -4.38 -4.07 20.92
N GLY A 257 -4.21 -2.91 20.29
CA GLY A 257 -3.61 -1.76 20.95
C GLY A 257 -2.99 -0.75 19.98
N PRO A 258 -2.54 0.41 20.50
CA PRO A 258 -1.75 1.33 19.70
C PRO A 258 -0.44 0.66 19.29
N SER A 259 0.15 1.10 18.18
CA SER A 259 1.51 0.69 17.85
C SER A 259 2.46 1.02 19.03
N PRO A 260 3.35 0.09 19.45
CA PRO A 260 4.28 0.36 20.54
C PRO A 260 5.34 1.43 20.16
N GLN A 261 5.57 1.63 18.86
CA GLN A 261 6.45 2.67 18.35
C GLN A 261 5.66 3.96 18.06
N PRO A 262 6.21 5.14 18.39
CA PRO A 262 5.57 6.40 18.07
C PRO A 262 5.44 6.57 16.56
N LEU A 263 4.34 7.17 16.12
CA LEU A 263 4.11 7.48 14.71
C LEU A 263 4.58 8.91 14.43
N ASP A 264 5.82 9.05 13.95
CA ASP A 264 6.46 10.33 13.64
C ASP A 264 7.41 10.21 12.44
N SER A 265 8.05 11.32 12.07
CA SER A 265 8.93 11.37 10.90
C SER A 265 10.19 10.50 11.08
N HIS A 266 10.69 10.38 12.31
CA HIS A 266 11.88 9.58 12.60
C HIS A 266 11.56 8.09 12.43
N THR A 267 10.47 7.59 13.00
CA THR A 267 10.09 6.17 12.85
C THR A 267 9.69 5.83 11.40
N PHE A 268 9.13 6.78 10.66
CA PHE A 268 8.89 6.63 9.23
C PHE A 268 10.20 6.52 8.43
N ASP A 269 11.18 7.40 8.69
CA ASP A 269 12.49 7.33 8.03
C ASP A 269 13.24 6.04 8.40
N GLN A 270 13.20 5.62 9.66
CA GLN A 270 13.74 4.32 10.10
C GLN A 270 13.10 3.14 9.37
N THR A 271 11.79 3.22 9.08
CA THR A 271 11.08 2.17 8.32
C THR A 271 11.59 2.07 6.87
N ILE A 272 11.84 3.21 6.22
CA ILE A 272 12.44 3.25 4.88
C ILE A 272 13.87 2.68 4.95
N LEU A 273 14.70 3.16 5.87
CA LEU A 273 16.08 2.72 6.05
C LEU A 273 16.18 1.22 6.33
N THR A 274 15.31 0.67 7.19
CA THR A 274 15.26 -0.77 7.49
C THR A 274 14.96 -1.59 6.23
N THR A 275 14.05 -1.10 5.38
CA THR A 275 13.70 -1.76 4.12
C THR A 275 14.86 -1.74 3.14
N GLN A 276 15.52 -0.59 2.98
CA GLN A 276 16.69 -0.44 2.12
C GLN A 276 17.85 -1.31 2.61
N HIS A 277 18.18 -1.23 3.90
CA HIS A 277 19.27 -1.99 4.50
C HIS A 277 19.05 -3.50 4.36
N ARG A 278 17.81 -3.99 4.49
CA ARG A 278 17.48 -5.40 4.25
C ARG A 278 17.80 -5.82 2.82
N LEU A 279 17.43 -5.02 1.82
CA LEU A 279 17.70 -5.32 0.41
C LEU A 279 19.18 -5.20 0.08
N GLU A 280 19.84 -4.17 0.58
CA GLU A 280 21.28 -3.95 0.42
C GLU A 280 22.08 -5.10 1.03
N ASN A 281 21.78 -5.52 2.26
CA ASN A 281 22.43 -6.67 2.88
C ASN A 281 22.14 -7.98 2.12
N GLN A 282 20.92 -8.16 1.63
CA GLN A 282 20.52 -9.35 0.87
C GLN A 282 21.28 -9.47 -0.46
N PHE A 283 21.67 -8.35 -1.07
CA PHE A 283 22.27 -8.29 -2.40
C PHE A 283 23.65 -7.63 -2.45
N ALA A 284 24.29 -7.42 -1.30
CA ALA A 284 25.56 -6.69 -1.17
C ALA A 284 26.64 -7.23 -2.10
N ASP A 285 26.77 -8.56 -2.18
CA ASP A 285 27.78 -9.25 -3.00
C ASP A 285 27.46 -9.25 -4.51
N LEU A 286 26.26 -8.81 -4.91
CA LEU A 286 25.76 -8.86 -6.29
C LEU A 286 25.66 -7.47 -6.93
N ILE A 287 25.47 -6.44 -6.12
CA ILE A 287 25.48 -5.05 -6.58
C ILE A 287 26.95 -4.71 -6.90
N SER A 288 27.26 -4.74 -8.19
CA SER A 288 28.62 -4.57 -8.73
C SER A 288 29.12 -3.12 -8.57
N SER A 289 30.45 -2.95 -8.73
CA SER A 289 31.17 -1.67 -8.71
C SER A 289 30.43 -0.54 -9.46
N PRO A 290 30.47 0.72 -8.99
CA PRO A 290 29.80 1.87 -9.61
C PRO A 290 30.11 2.12 -11.09
N GLN A 291 31.17 1.48 -11.62
CA GLN A 291 31.61 1.61 -13.00
C GLN A 291 30.88 0.66 -13.97
N ASP A 292 30.04 -0.26 -13.48
CA ASP A 292 29.26 -1.15 -14.34
C ASP A 292 28.08 -0.39 -15.00
N PRO A 293 28.03 -0.27 -16.34
CA PRO A 293 26.95 0.43 -17.03
C PRO A 293 25.58 -0.21 -16.81
N LEU A 294 25.52 -1.48 -16.37
CA LEU A 294 24.29 -2.20 -16.04
C LEU A 294 23.96 -2.20 -14.54
N ALA A 295 24.72 -1.49 -13.70
CA ALA A 295 24.54 -1.50 -12.24
C ALA A 295 23.10 -1.16 -11.83
N ASN A 296 22.50 -0.13 -12.44
CA ASN A 296 21.13 0.29 -12.16
C ASN A 296 20.10 -0.78 -12.55
N LEU A 297 20.24 -1.36 -13.76
CA LEU A 297 19.33 -2.42 -14.21
C LEU A 297 19.44 -3.65 -13.32
N LYS A 298 20.65 -4.06 -12.94
CA LYS A 298 20.89 -5.16 -12.00
C LYS A 298 20.25 -4.88 -10.65
N LYS A 299 20.45 -3.69 -10.08
CA LYS A 299 19.82 -3.28 -8.81
C LYS A 299 18.29 -3.38 -8.90
N CYS A 300 17.69 -2.86 -9.97
CA CYS A 300 16.24 -2.93 -10.19
C CYS A 300 15.74 -4.39 -10.27
N LEU A 301 16.43 -5.26 -11.02
CA LEU A 301 16.05 -6.68 -11.13
C LEU A 301 16.21 -7.43 -9.81
N LEU A 302 17.27 -7.15 -9.05
CA LEU A 302 17.49 -7.74 -7.73
C LEU A 302 16.39 -7.31 -6.74
N HIS A 303 16.10 -6.01 -6.66
CA HIS A 303 15.00 -5.50 -5.83
C HIS A 303 13.66 -6.11 -6.24
N ALA A 304 13.36 -6.16 -7.54
CA ALA A 304 12.14 -6.78 -8.06
C ALA A 304 12.06 -8.27 -7.70
N SER A 305 13.18 -9.01 -7.74
CA SER A 305 13.22 -10.43 -7.40
C SER A 305 12.75 -10.71 -5.97
N ASP A 306 13.06 -9.82 -5.03
CA ASP A 306 12.68 -9.98 -3.63
C ASP A 306 11.17 -9.78 -3.41
N GLN A 307 10.50 -8.97 -4.24
CA GLN A 307 9.06 -8.72 -4.15
C GLN A 307 8.22 -9.99 -4.35
N PHE A 308 8.73 -10.98 -5.09
CA PHE A 308 8.02 -12.22 -5.36
C PHE A 308 8.21 -13.30 -4.28
N VAL A 309 9.15 -13.10 -3.35
CA VAL A 309 9.39 -14.04 -2.24
C VAL A 309 8.44 -13.74 -1.09
N VAL A 310 7.55 -14.68 -0.80
CA VAL A 310 6.49 -14.49 0.19
C VAL A 310 6.41 -15.65 1.18
N TYR A 311 5.90 -15.39 2.37
CA TYR A 311 5.64 -16.39 3.39
C TYR A 311 4.31 -17.11 3.10
N ARG A 312 4.32 -18.44 3.25
CA ARG A 312 3.15 -19.31 3.18
C ARG A 312 2.86 -19.90 4.56
N SER A 313 1.70 -19.54 5.12
CA SER A 313 1.29 -20.01 6.46
C SER A 313 1.12 -21.52 6.52
N SER A 314 0.61 -22.17 5.47
CA SER A 314 0.31 -23.61 5.46
C SER A 314 1.54 -24.52 5.55
N ILE A 315 2.73 -24.01 5.22
CA ILE A 315 4.01 -24.74 5.33
C ILE A 315 5.00 -24.05 6.26
N GLN A 316 4.60 -22.93 6.87
CA GLN A 316 5.43 -22.06 7.70
C GLN A 316 6.78 -21.70 7.06
N GLY A 317 6.77 -21.38 5.76
CA GLY A 317 7.99 -21.21 4.98
C GLY A 317 7.80 -20.34 3.74
N PRO A 318 8.89 -20.02 3.02
CA PRO A 318 8.81 -19.19 1.84
C PRO A 318 8.20 -19.94 0.64
N THR A 319 7.56 -19.19 -0.25
CA THR A 319 7.08 -19.58 -1.58
C THR A 319 7.29 -18.41 -2.56
N PHE A 320 7.06 -18.63 -3.85
CA PHE A 320 7.05 -17.56 -4.85
C PHE A 320 5.64 -17.29 -5.34
N ILE A 321 5.17 -16.06 -5.17
CA ILE A 321 3.94 -15.63 -5.84
C ILE A 321 4.20 -15.60 -7.36
N ALA A 322 3.31 -16.18 -8.16
CA ALA A 322 3.56 -16.32 -9.60
C ALA A 322 3.44 -15.00 -10.37
N GLY A 323 2.72 -14.03 -9.81
CA GLY A 323 2.57 -12.71 -10.41
C GLY A 323 1.59 -11.83 -9.67
N TYR A 324 2.03 -10.66 -9.25
CA TYR A 324 1.11 -9.61 -8.81
C TYR A 324 0.37 -9.00 -10.01
N PRO A 325 -0.89 -8.59 -9.83
CA PRO A 325 -1.71 -8.81 -8.63
C PRO A 325 -2.45 -10.16 -8.66
N TRP A 326 -2.59 -10.82 -9.81
CA TRP A 326 -3.62 -11.84 -10.04
C TRP A 326 -3.36 -13.21 -9.40
N PHE A 327 -2.11 -13.66 -9.34
CA PHE A 327 -1.84 -15.06 -9.05
C PHE A 327 -1.45 -15.25 -7.59
N ASN A 328 -1.73 -16.45 -7.07
CA ASN A 328 -1.02 -16.97 -5.91
C ASN A 328 0.28 -17.64 -6.41
N ASP A 329 0.94 -18.42 -5.57
CA ASP A 329 2.06 -19.28 -5.97
C ASP A 329 1.59 -20.51 -6.76
N TRP A 330 2.30 -20.82 -7.84
CA TRP A 330 2.04 -21.96 -8.72
C TRP A 330 3.34 -22.73 -8.94
N GLY A 331 3.34 -24.04 -8.68
CA GLY A 331 4.58 -24.83 -8.67
C GLY A 331 5.40 -24.78 -9.96
N ARG A 332 4.74 -24.78 -11.12
CA ARG A 332 5.41 -24.63 -12.43
C ARG A 332 6.18 -23.31 -12.51
N ASP A 333 5.49 -22.21 -12.24
CA ASP A 333 6.02 -20.86 -12.31
C ASP A 333 7.13 -20.64 -11.27
N THR A 334 6.96 -21.20 -10.07
CA THR A 334 8.01 -21.21 -9.03
C THR A 334 9.27 -21.93 -9.50
N LEU A 335 9.16 -23.12 -10.09
CA LEU A 335 10.32 -23.89 -10.55
C LEU A 335 11.01 -23.26 -11.78
N ILE A 336 10.25 -22.62 -12.67
CA ILE A 336 10.82 -21.83 -13.79
C ILE A 336 11.58 -20.62 -13.26
N ALA A 337 11.04 -19.91 -12.26
CA ALA A 337 11.62 -18.70 -11.70
C ALA A 337 12.77 -18.98 -10.71
N LEU A 338 12.86 -20.18 -10.13
CA LEU A 338 13.86 -20.59 -9.13
C LEU A 338 15.31 -20.22 -9.48
N PRO A 339 15.81 -20.46 -10.70
CA PRO A 339 17.19 -20.09 -11.04
C PRO A 339 17.43 -18.59 -10.94
N GLY A 340 16.48 -17.77 -11.38
CA GLY A 340 16.59 -16.31 -11.34
C GLY A 340 16.39 -15.73 -9.95
N LEU A 341 15.34 -16.17 -9.25
CA LEU A 341 14.94 -15.59 -7.96
C LEU A 341 15.77 -16.07 -6.77
N ALA A 342 16.37 -17.26 -6.85
CA ALA A 342 17.13 -17.84 -5.73
C ALA A 342 18.57 -18.26 -6.05
N LEU A 343 18.87 -18.82 -7.24
CA LEU A 343 20.23 -19.30 -7.53
C LEU A 343 21.16 -18.16 -7.97
N ALA A 344 20.75 -17.38 -8.98
CA ALA A 344 21.49 -16.22 -9.47
C ALA A 344 21.65 -15.13 -8.39
N THR A 345 20.66 -15.03 -7.49
CA THR A 345 20.68 -14.14 -6.32
C THR A 345 21.39 -14.74 -5.10
N ARG A 346 22.00 -15.93 -5.21
CA ARG A 346 22.74 -16.64 -4.14
C ARG A 346 21.93 -16.95 -2.88
N ARG A 347 20.60 -16.97 -2.97
CA ARG A 347 19.69 -17.36 -1.88
C ARG A 347 19.52 -18.88 -1.83
N TYR A 348 20.62 -19.62 -1.64
CA TYR A 348 20.61 -21.08 -1.73
C TYR A 348 19.75 -21.77 -0.65
N THR A 349 19.67 -21.19 0.55
CA THR A 349 18.80 -21.70 1.62
C THR A 349 17.32 -21.64 1.21
N LEU A 350 16.92 -20.55 0.54
CA LEU A 350 15.58 -20.39 -0.03
C LEU A 350 15.34 -21.42 -1.13
N ALA A 351 16.28 -21.60 -2.07
CA ALA A 351 16.16 -22.59 -3.13
C ALA A 351 16.00 -24.02 -2.59
N ARG A 352 16.84 -24.40 -1.62
CA ARG A 352 16.77 -25.72 -0.96
C ARG A 352 15.42 -25.92 -0.27
N GLY A 353 14.96 -24.92 0.49
CA GLY A 353 13.67 -24.99 1.19
C GLY A 353 12.50 -25.19 0.23
N LEU A 354 12.45 -24.42 -0.87
CA LEU A 354 11.41 -24.55 -1.89
C LEU A 354 11.41 -25.95 -2.52
N LEU A 355 12.56 -26.45 -2.95
CA LEU A 355 12.67 -27.79 -3.56
C LEU A 355 12.26 -28.90 -2.57
N GLN A 356 12.63 -28.77 -1.30
CA GLN A 356 12.19 -29.72 -0.26
C GLN A 356 10.66 -29.70 -0.08
N THR A 357 10.06 -28.51 -0.02
CA THR A 357 8.60 -28.37 0.03
C THR A 357 7.92 -29.00 -1.19
N PHE A 358 8.30 -28.63 -2.41
CA PHE A 358 7.67 -29.20 -3.61
C PHE A 358 7.88 -30.71 -3.73
N GLY A 359 9.03 -31.22 -3.30
CA GLY A 359 9.30 -32.66 -3.26
C GLY A 359 8.30 -33.44 -2.40
N GLN A 360 7.79 -32.86 -1.31
CA GLN A 360 6.76 -33.50 -0.46
C GLN A 360 5.41 -33.67 -1.15
N PHE A 361 5.13 -32.87 -2.18
CA PHE A 361 3.88 -32.93 -2.95
C PHE A 361 4.03 -33.75 -4.25
N CYS A 362 5.20 -34.30 -4.54
CA CYS A 362 5.42 -35.13 -5.73
C CYS A 362 4.61 -36.43 -5.63
N GLN A 363 3.79 -36.70 -6.64
CA GLN A 363 2.99 -37.92 -6.76
C GLN A 363 3.04 -38.40 -8.21
N ASN A 364 3.29 -39.70 -8.40
CA ASN A 364 3.30 -40.40 -9.71
C ASN A 364 4.48 -40.07 -10.66
N GLY A 365 5.59 -39.55 -10.14
CA GLY A 365 6.76 -39.18 -10.95
C GLY A 365 6.49 -37.97 -11.83
#